data_AF-A0A955XLW0-F1
#
_entry.id   AF-A0A955XLW0-F1
#
_cell.length_a   1.000
_cell.length_b   1.000
_cell.length_c   1.000
_cell.angle_alpha   90.00
_cell.angle_beta   90.00
_cell.angle_gamma   90.00
#
_symmetry.space_group_name_H-M   'P 1'
#
loop_
_entity.id
_entity.type
_entity.pdbx_description
1 polymer ?
#
loop_
_entity_poly.entity_id
_entity_poly.type
_entity_poly.pdbx_seq_one_letter_code
_entity_poly.pdbx_strand_id
1 'polypeptide(L)'
;WRSPPDGGRLVAVDPATFERTVWSLAFDPQPPSDTELGGVPSYLEQALVSPQGDRVALPSLQANVGTGRFVSGEDFAHDHVLRAVVSWVDPATGAESVARRKQFDNRGLASAGVFSSRGDYVFVAMRGSRAVERYDVLTGNQAGTLLDVGYAPDGLALSADDRLLYVNATLSREVRVYDVTDFRQLPTPVAVIPLVDDEPLPAEVLRGKQLFNDSFDRRLAGDGYLACAHCHLDGDGDRLVWDFTDRGEGLRNTISLLGRAGTAHGLLHWSANFDEVQDFEHDIRGHFGGLGLMSEDAFAQADTPLGPPKAGLSADLDALAAYVGSLTDEPRSPHLRGADAEAGRAIFEQAGCDECHRGPTLTDSGLDAEGAPVLHDVGTLGPGSGQRLGAPLIGLDTPTLHGLWHSAPYLHDGSAATLRAVLVDRNPDDRHGRTGDLTEAQLGQLEAYLLSLDGRD
;
A
#
# COMPACT_ATOMS: atom_id res chain seq x y z
N TRP A 1 -5.35 -11.52 -1.64
CA TRP A 1 -5.89 -10.29 -1.07
C TRP A 1 -5.36 -9.08 -1.83
N ARG A 2 -4.04 -8.90 -2.02
CA ARG A 2 -3.50 -7.98 -3.05
C ARG A 2 -3.79 -8.47 -4.47
N SER A 3 -4.13 -7.53 -5.34
CA SER A 3 -4.42 -7.81 -6.75
C SER A 3 -3.24 -7.45 -7.64
N PRO A 4 -2.92 -8.26 -8.65
CA PRO A 4 -2.04 -7.84 -9.74
C PRO A 4 -2.69 -6.73 -10.59
N PRO A 5 -1.91 -6.02 -11.43
CA PRO A 5 -2.43 -4.91 -12.24
C PRO A 5 -3.55 -5.28 -13.22
N ASP A 6 -3.68 -6.55 -13.62
CA ASP A 6 -4.69 -7.05 -14.56
C ASP A 6 -6.07 -7.25 -13.93
N GLY A 7 -6.18 -7.28 -12.60
CA GLY A 7 -7.45 -7.45 -11.92
C GLY A 7 -7.37 -8.21 -10.60
N GLY A 8 -8.46 -8.13 -9.84
CA GLY A 8 -8.64 -8.92 -8.62
C GLY A 8 -8.96 -10.38 -8.90
N ARG A 9 -8.65 -11.26 -7.94
CA ARG A 9 -8.93 -12.70 -8.05
C ARG A 9 -9.57 -13.22 -6.78
N LEU A 10 -10.61 -14.02 -6.96
CA LEU A 10 -11.29 -14.79 -5.92
C LEU A 10 -11.18 -16.26 -6.23
N VAL A 11 -11.14 -17.08 -5.19
CA VAL A 11 -11.09 -18.54 -5.33
C VAL A 11 -12.31 -19.12 -4.63
N ALA A 12 -13.23 -19.66 -5.41
CA ALA A 12 -14.30 -20.50 -4.91
C ALA A 12 -13.77 -21.92 -4.69
N VAL A 13 -14.08 -22.50 -3.54
CA VAL A 13 -13.65 -23.85 -3.17
C VAL A 13 -14.89 -24.69 -2.92
N ASP A 14 -15.02 -25.80 -3.65
CA ASP A 14 -16.02 -26.81 -3.35
C ASP A 14 -15.62 -27.49 -2.03
N PRO A 15 -16.46 -27.45 -0.97
CA PRO A 15 -16.08 -27.98 0.34
C PRO A 15 -16.06 -29.52 0.40
N ALA A 16 -16.66 -30.21 -0.56
CA ALA A 16 -16.69 -31.67 -0.64
C ALA A 16 -15.51 -32.22 -1.44
N THR A 17 -15.13 -31.56 -2.54
CA THR A 17 -14.06 -32.05 -3.45
C THR A 17 -12.74 -31.29 -3.29
N PHE A 18 -12.76 -30.11 -2.66
CA PHE A 18 -11.67 -29.14 -2.63
C PHE A 18 -11.23 -28.63 -4.02
N GLU A 19 -12.07 -28.83 -5.04
CA GLU A 19 -11.86 -28.24 -6.36
C GLU A 19 -11.90 -26.71 -6.25
N ARG A 20 -11.01 -26.05 -6.99
CA ARG A 20 -10.81 -24.60 -6.92
C ARG A 20 -11.17 -23.97 -8.26
N THR A 21 -12.07 -23.00 -8.22
CA THR A 21 -12.44 -22.18 -9.38
C THR A 21 -12.00 -20.75 -9.13
N VAL A 22 -11.24 -20.17 -10.06
CA VAL A 22 -10.81 -18.77 -9.98
C VAL A 22 -11.84 -17.89 -10.65
N TRP A 23 -12.31 -16.88 -9.93
CA TRP A 23 -13.16 -15.80 -10.44
C TRP A 23 -12.35 -14.52 -10.48
N SER A 24 -12.59 -13.69 -11.49
CA SER A 24 -11.84 -12.45 -11.69
C SER A 24 -12.71 -11.23 -11.41
N LEU A 25 -12.13 -10.23 -10.77
CA LEU A 25 -12.64 -8.86 -10.77
C LEU A 25 -11.87 -8.10 -11.83
N ALA A 26 -12.58 -7.56 -12.81
CA ALA A 26 -11.94 -6.94 -13.96
C ALA A 26 -11.25 -5.63 -13.57
N PHE A 27 -10.12 -5.35 -14.21
CA PHE A 27 -9.62 -3.98 -14.33
C PHE A 27 -10.71 -3.09 -14.92
N ASP A 28 -10.93 -1.94 -14.30
CA ASP A 28 -11.89 -0.94 -14.74
C ASP A 28 -11.22 0.07 -15.67
N PRO A 29 -11.55 0.09 -16.97
CA PRO A 29 -10.90 0.99 -17.92
C PRO A 29 -11.48 2.40 -17.91
N GLN A 30 -12.44 2.71 -17.03
CA GLN A 30 -13.07 4.02 -17.06
C GLN A 30 -12.08 5.14 -16.71
N PRO A 31 -12.13 6.28 -17.41
CA PRO A 31 -11.33 7.44 -17.03
C PRO A 31 -11.78 7.98 -15.67
N PRO A 32 -10.90 8.67 -14.94
CA PRO A 32 -11.27 9.33 -13.69
C PRO A 32 -12.28 10.47 -13.91
N SER A 33 -13.12 10.68 -12.90
CA SER A 33 -14.12 11.74 -12.79
C SER A 33 -14.33 12.09 -11.31
N ASP A 34 -15.10 13.14 -11.04
CA ASP A 34 -15.43 13.58 -9.68
C ASP A 34 -16.04 12.46 -8.81
N THR A 35 -16.67 11.44 -9.40
CA THR A 35 -17.39 10.38 -8.66
C THR A 35 -16.83 8.97 -8.84
N GLU A 36 -16.04 8.73 -9.89
CA GLU A 36 -15.59 7.40 -10.30
C GLU A 36 -14.17 7.45 -10.84
N LEU A 37 -13.37 6.42 -10.59
CA LEU A 37 -12.06 6.21 -11.22
C LEU A 37 -11.90 4.82 -11.80
N GLY A 38 -11.01 4.65 -12.77
CA GLY A 38 -10.60 3.34 -13.27
C GLY A 38 -9.68 2.61 -12.30
N GLY A 39 -9.14 1.47 -12.73
CA GLY A 39 -8.13 0.75 -12.00
C GLY A 39 -8.55 -0.62 -11.48
N VAL A 40 -7.80 -1.12 -10.49
CA VAL A 40 -7.91 -2.49 -10.02
C VAL A 40 -8.45 -2.57 -8.59
N PRO A 41 -9.51 -3.36 -8.33
CA PRO A 41 -9.89 -3.73 -6.97
C PRO A 41 -8.77 -4.55 -6.31
N SER A 42 -8.18 -4.04 -5.25
CA SER A 42 -7.11 -4.65 -4.44
C SER A 42 -7.47 -4.61 -2.96
N TYR A 43 -6.69 -5.34 -2.15
CA TYR A 43 -6.98 -5.59 -0.73
C TYR A 43 -8.34 -6.28 -0.50
N LEU A 44 -8.54 -7.37 -1.25
CA LEU A 44 -9.69 -8.28 -1.12
C LEU A 44 -9.52 -9.15 0.13
N GLU A 45 -9.87 -8.61 1.30
CA GLU A 45 -9.74 -9.28 2.60
C GLU A 45 -10.98 -10.07 3.01
N GLN A 46 -12.17 -9.64 2.58
CA GLN A 46 -13.44 -10.24 2.98
C GLN A 46 -14.36 -10.52 1.79
N ALA A 47 -14.98 -11.70 1.79
CA ALA A 47 -16.08 -12.04 0.90
C ALA A 47 -17.39 -12.16 1.70
N LEU A 48 -18.33 -11.24 1.44
CA LEU A 48 -19.61 -11.18 2.11
C LEU A 48 -20.66 -11.87 1.26
N VAL A 49 -21.15 -13.02 1.70
CA VAL A 49 -22.28 -13.69 1.04
C VAL A 49 -23.58 -13.07 1.55
N SER A 50 -24.51 -12.70 0.66
CA SER A 50 -25.81 -12.19 1.08
C SER A 50 -26.59 -13.23 1.89
N PRO A 51 -27.52 -12.81 2.78
CA PRO A 51 -28.38 -13.75 3.49
C PRO A 51 -29.19 -14.67 2.57
N GLN A 52 -29.47 -14.24 1.33
CA GLN A 52 -30.14 -15.04 0.32
C GLN A 52 -29.21 -16.01 -0.43
N GLY A 53 -27.89 -15.84 -0.32
CA GLY A 53 -26.90 -16.62 -1.05
C GLY A 53 -26.83 -16.31 -2.55
N ASP A 54 -27.40 -15.19 -2.98
CA ASP A 54 -27.59 -14.83 -4.40
C ASP A 54 -26.55 -13.83 -4.93
N ARG A 55 -25.68 -13.32 -4.05
CA ARG A 55 -24.62 -12.35 -4.39
C ARG A 55 -23.51 -12.41 -3.36
N VAL A 56 -22.31 -12.05 -3.79
CA VAL A 56 -21.13 -11.84 -2.94
C VAL A 56 -20.70 -10.38 -3.08
N ALA A 57 -20.61 -9.66 -1.97
CA ALA A 57 -20.03 -8.32 -1.91
C ALA A 57 -18.58 -8.38 -1.46
N LEU A 58 -17.74 -7.54 -2.06
CA LEU A 58 -16.30 -7.49 -1.85
C LEU A 58 -15.88 -6.05 -1.55
N PRO A 59 -15.92 -5.64 -0.28
CA PRO A 59 -15.29 -4.40 0.17
C PRO A 59 -13.80 -4.44 -0.14
N SER A 60 -13.28 -3.39 -0.77
CA SER A 60 -11.87 -3.30 -1.13
C SER A 60 -11.44 -1.86 -1.40
N LEU A 61 -10.21 -1.69 -1.85
CA LEU A 61 -9.71 -0.45 -2.46
C LEU A 61 -9.68 -0.62 -3.98
N GLN A 62 -9.96 0.42 -4.75
CA GLN A 62 -9.71 0.47 -6.20
C GLN A 62 -8.52 1.39 -6.44
N ALA A 63 -7.42 0.81 -6.93
CA ALA A 63 -6.16 1.48 -7.19
C ALA A 63 -6.10 1.95 -8.65
N ASN A 64 -6.03 3.26 -8.87
CA ASN A 64 -6.03 3.84 -10.22
C ASN A 64 -4.65 3.78 -10.89
N VAL A 65 -4.17 2.57 -11.16
CA VAL A 65 -2.88 2.34 -11.85
C VAL A 65 -2.94 2.57 -13.37
N GLY A 66 -4.12 2.88 -13.91
CA GLY A 66 -4.35 3.14 -15.33
C GLY A 66 -4.24 4.61 -15.74
N THR A 67 -4.06 5.51 -14.77
CA THR A 67 -3.97 6.96 -14.98
C THR A 67 -2.57 7.45 -14.64
N GLY A 68 -2.13 8.50 -15.32
CA GLY A 68 -0.90 9.23 -15.04
C GLY A 68 -0.31 9.84 -16.31
N ARG A 69 0.52 10.88 -16.17
CA ARG A 69 1.00 11.66 -17.33
C ARG A 69 1.77 10.79 -18.33
N PHE A 70 2.49 9.79 -17.86
CA PHE A 70 3.21 8.85 -18.70
C PHE A 70 2.30 7.73 -19.24
N VAL A 71 1.40 7.21 -18.41
CA VAL A 71 0.53 6.08 -18.77
C VAL A 71 -0.62 6.48 -19.69
N SER A 72 -1.38 7.52 -19.34
CA SER A 72 -2.58 7.96 -20.05
C SER A 72 -2.47 9.38 -20.65
N GLY A 73 -1.47 10.16 -20.24
CA GLY A 73 -1.34 11.57 -20.63
C GLY A 73 -2.10 12.55 -19.73
N GLU A 74 -2.69 12.06 -18.64
CA GLU A 74 -3.45 12.86 -17.68
C GLU A 74 -2.77 12.86 -16.30
N ASP A 75 -2.75 14.00 -15.63
CA ASP A 75 -2.18 14.11 -14.28
C ASP A 75 -3.14 13.54 -13.22
N PHE A 76 -2.59 13.04 -12.12
CA PHE A 76 -3.40 12.72 -10.94
C PHE A 76 -3.94 14.00 -10.29
N ALA A 77 -5.24 13.99 -9.97
CA ALA A 77 -5.78 14.82 -8.90
C ALA A 77 -5.75 14.04 -7.57
N HIS A 78 -5.79 14.72 -6.43
CA HIS A 78 -5.68 14.09 -5.10
C HIS A 78 -6.81 13.09 -4.81
N ASP A 79 -7.95 13.24 -5.47
CA ASP A 79 -9.16 12.41 -5.39
C ASP A 79 -9.26 11.33 -6.48
N HIS A 80 -8.28 11.26 -7.39
CA HIS A 80 -8.22 10.32 -8.50
C HIS A 80 -7.20 9.18 -8.30
N VAL A 81 -6.46 9.16 -7.19
CA VAL A 81 -5.42 8.14 -6.95
C VAL A 81 -6.05 6.77 -6.60
N LEU A 82 -7.01 6.77 -5.68
CA LEU A 82 -7.68 5.55 -5.22
C LEU A 82 -9.01 5.86 -4.54
N ARG A 83 -9.91 4.87 -4.52
CA ARG A 83 -11.21 4.94 -3.84
C ARG A 83 -11.57 3.64 -3.17
N ALA A 84 -12.33 3.72 -2.09
CA ALA A 84 -12.95 2.54 -1.49
C ALA A 84 -14.05 2.04 -2.44
N VAL A 85 -14.13 0.73 -2.63
CA VAL A 85 -15.15 0.13 -3.50
C VAL A 85 -15.81 -1.08 -2.86
N VAL A 86 -17.01 -1.40 -3.36
CA VAL A 86 -17.64 -2.72 -3.18
C VAL A 86 -17.92 -3.32 -4.55
N SER A 87 -17.20 -4.39 -4.88
CA SER A 87 -17.48 -5.23 -6.06
C SER A 87 -18.55 -6.28 -5.74
N TRP A 88 -19.31 -6.68 -6.76
CA TRP A 88 -20.41 -7.64 -6.63
C TRP A 88 -20.21 -8.82 -7.57
N VAL A 89 -20.27 -10.05 -7.05
CA VAL A 89 -20.14 -11.28 -7.82
C VAL A 89 -21.39 -12.14 -7.67
N ASP A 90 -21.86 -12.71 -8.77
CA ASP A 90 -22.88 -13.77 -8.76
C ASP A 90 -22.22 -15.10 -8.34
N PRO A 91 -22.56 -15.68 -7.18
CA PRO A 91 -21.94 -16.91 -6.69
C PRO A 91 -22.25 -18.14 -7.55
N ALA A 92 -23.33 -18.13 -8.36
CA ALA A 92 -23.68 -19.25 -9.22
C ALA A 92 -22.81 -19.32 -10.48
N THR A 93 -22.37 -18.16 -10.99
CA THR A 93 -21.60 -18.06 -12.23
C THR A 93 -20.15 -17.64 -12.02
N GLY A 94 -19.83 -17.03 -10.88
CA GLY A 94 -18.55 -16.37 -10.61
C GLY A 94 -18.36 -15.05 -11.35
N ALA A 95 -19.39 -14.53 -12.03
CA ALA A 95 -19.29 -13.32 -12.82
C ALA A 95 -19.42 -12.06 -11.95
N GLU A 96 -18.51 -11.11 -12.14
CA GLU A 96 -18.63 -9.78 -11.54
C GLU A 96 -19.71 -8.95 -12.26
N SER A 97 -20.51 -8.23 -11.49
CA SER A 97 -21.40 -7.17 -11.96
C SER A 97 -20.69 -5.81 -11.89
N VAL A 98 -19.87 -5.51 -12.91
CA VAL A 98 -19.08 -4.26 -12.97
C VAL A 98 -19.99 -3.02 -12.87
N ALA A 99 -21.14 -3.02 -13.54
CA ALA A 99 -22.13 -1.93 -13.48
C ALA A 99 -22.72 -1.68 -12.09
N ARG A 100 -22.55 -2.61 -11.14
CA ARG A 100 -22.99 -2.45 -9.75
C ARG A 100 -21.84 -2.14 -8.79
N ARG A 101 -20.60 -2.11 -9.28
CA ARG A 101 -19.43 -1.78 -8.46
C ARG A 101 -19.63 -0.37 -7.89
N LYS A 102 -19.73 -0.26 -6.57
CA LYS A 102 -19.96 1.01 -5.91
C LYS A 102 -18.62 1.59 -5.49
N GLN A 103 -18.28 2.78 -5.97
CA GLN A 103 -17.21 3.60 -5.41
C GLN A 103 -17.76 4.58 -4.37
N PHE A 104 -17.01 4.78 -3.29
CA PHE A 104 -17.37 5.67 -2.21
C PHE A 104 -16.52 6.94 -2.27
N ASP A 105 -17.23 8.07 -2.33
CA ASP A 105 -16.63 9.40 -2.37
C ASP A 105 -15.99 9.75 -1.02
N ASN A 106 -14.82 10.39 -1.05
CA ASN A 106 -14.06 10.78 0.13
C ASN A 106 -13.66 9.58 1.03
N ARG A 107 -13.51 8.39 0.45
CA ARG A 107 -13.12 7.14 1.14
C ARG A 107 -12.03 6.42 0.32
N GLY A 108 -10.98 5.94 0.98
CA GLY A 108 -9.87 5.26 0.30
C GLY A 108 -9.91 3.73 0.31
N LEU A 109 -10.15 3.11 1.47
CA LEU A 109 -10.15 1.65 1.63
C LEU A 109 -11.38 1.18 2.41
N ALA A 110 -12.20 0.33 1.79
CA ALA A 110 -13.22 -0.45 2.47
C ALA A 110 -12.60 -1.75 2.99
N SER A 111 -12.46 -1.88 4.30
CA SER A 111 -11.73 -3.00 4.96
C SER A 111 -12.64 -4.17 5.35
N ALA A 112 -13.90 -3.90 5.68
CA ALA A 112 -14.83 -4.92 6.11
C ALA A 112 -16.28 -4.52 5.82
N GLY A 113 -17.19 -5.49 5.89
CA GLY A 113 -18.61 -5.23 5.86
C GLY A 113 -19.45 -6.27 6.58
N VAL A 114 -20.75 -5.98 6.67
CA VAL A 114 -21.77 -6.91 7.20
C VAL A 114 -23.13 -6.61 6.55
N PHE A 115 -23.85 -7.65 6.14
CA PHE A 115 -25.22 -7.51 5.65
C PHE A 115 -26.22 -7.37 6.80
N SER A 116 -27.28 -6.59 6.58
CA SER A 116 -28.50 -6.71 7.38
C SER A 116 -29.07 -8.12 7.26
N SER A 117 -29.86 -8.56 8.24
CA SER A 117 -30.52 -9.87 8.24
C SER A 117 -31.36 -10.13 6.98
N ARG A 118 -31.90 -9.06 6.39
CA ARG A 118 -32.70 -9.10 5.16
C ARG A 118 -31.87 -8.98 3.88
N GLY A 119 -30.60 -8.60 3.96
CA GLY A 119 -29.73 -8.39 2.80
C GLY A 119 -30.08 -7.15 1.96
N ASP A 120 -30.97 -6.29 2.44
CA ASP A 120 -31.35 -5.02 1.81
C ASP A 120 -30.30 -3.91 2.05
N TYR A 121 -29.50 -4.04 3.10
CA TYR A 121 -28.37 -3.16 3.39
C TYR A 121 -27.08 -3.94 3.59
N VAL A 122 -25.97 -3.31 3.22
CA VAL A 122 -24.63 -3.69 3.67
C VAL A 122 -24.00 -2.49 4.37
N PHE A 123 -23.43 -2.73 5.54
CA PHE A 123 -22.59 -1.77 6.24
C PHE A 123 -21.15 -2.04 5.88
N VAL A 124 -20.37 -1.00 5.60
CA VAL A 124 -19.00 -1.13 5.08
C VAL A 124 -18.08 -0.20 5.85
N ALA A 125 -17.07 -0.76 6.51
CA ALA A 125 -16.08 -0.02 7.28
C ALA A 125 -15.03 0.58 6.35
N MET A 126 -14.73 1.86 6.57
CA MET A 126 -13.77 2.64 5.80
C MET A 126 -12.56 2.92 6.69
N ARG A 127 -11.47 2.19 6.46
CA ARG A 127 -10.31 2.12 7.37
C ARG A 127 -9.66 3.49 7.56
N GLY A 128 -9.39 4.19 6.46
CA GLY A 128 -8.71 5.49 6.45
C GLY A 128 -9.54 6.62 7.04
N SER A 129 -10.78 6.75 6.56
CA SER A 129 -11.65 7.89 6.85
C SER A 129 -12.47 7.71 8.13
N ARG A 130 -12.18 6.67 8.94
CA ARG A 130 -12.83 6.38 10.21
C ARG A 130 -14.35 6.39 10.10
N ALA A 131 -14.89 5.78 9.06
CA ALA A 131 -16.31 5.83 8.76
C ALA A 131 -16.91 4.42 8.58
N VAL A 132 -18.24 4.33 8.71
CA VAL A 132 -19.00 3.19 8.21
C VAL A 132 -20.09 3.69 7.29
N GLU A 133 -20.12 3.19 6.06
CA GLU A 133 -21.16 3.51 5.10
C GLU A 133 -22.26 2.46 5.13
N ARG A 134 -23.52 2.90 5.17
CA ARG A 134 -24.68 2.04 4.94
C ARG A 134 -25.08 2.16 3.48
N TYR A 135 -24.97 1.06 2.75
CA TYR A 135 -25.30 0.98 1.34
C TYR A 135 -26.60 0.20 1.13
N ASP A 136 -27.55 0.79 0.40
CA ASP A 136 -28.79 0.15 -0.01
C ASP A 136 -28.55 -0.73 -1.23
N VAL A 137 -28.63 -2.04 -1.02
CA VAL A 137 -28.28 -3.05 -2.03
C VAL A 137 -29.31 -3.09 -3.18
N LEU A 138 -30.54 -2.63 -2.94
CA LEU A 138 -31.62 -2.68 -3.92
C LEU A 138 -31.54 -1.50 -4.89
N THR A 139 -31.29 -0.30 -4.36
CA THR A 139 -31.23 0.94 -5.13
C THR A 139 -29.82 1.27 -5.64
N GLY A 140 -28.79 0.69 -5.01
CA GLY A 140 -27.40 0.97 -5.31
C GLY A 140 -26.89 2.30 -4.73
N ASN A 141 -27.63 2.90 -3.80
CA ASN A 141 -27.33 4.21 -3.24
C ASN A 141 -26.77 4.11 -1.82
N GLN A 142 -26.01 5.13 -1.42
CA GLN A 142 -25.65 5.33 -0.02
C GLN A 142 -26.90 5.78 0.75
N ALA A 143 -27.18 5.11 1.86
CA ALA A 143 -28.39 5.28 2.67
C ALA A 143 -28.12 5.80 4.09
N GLY A 144 -26.85 6.00 4.45
CA GLY A 144 -26.44 6.54 5.73
C GLY A 144 -24.94 6.42 5.93
N THR A 145 -24.40 7.19 6.87
CA THR A 145 -22.99 7.17 7.23
C THR A 145 -22.84 7.28 8.75
N LEU A 146 -21.84 6.60 9.31
CA LEU A 146 -21.29 6.83 10.63
C LEU A 146 -19.90 7.45 10.44
N LEU A 147 -19.61 8.53 11.16
CA LEU A 147 -18.34 9.23 11.09
C LEU A 147 -17.61 9.15 12.43
N ASP A 148 -16.28 9.26 12.37
CA ASP A 148 -15.39 9.15 13.52
C ASP A 148 -15.70 7.91 14.37
N VAL A 149 -15.68 6.74 13.74
CA VAL A 149 -15.92 5.44 14.41
C VAL A 149 -14.67 4.89 15.10
N GLY A 150 -13.63 5.70 15.26
CA GLY A 150 -12.31 5.29 15.77
C GLY A 150 -11.32 4.96 14.65
N TYR A 151 -10.07 4.69 15.03
CA TYR A 151 -8.96 4.51 14.12
C TYR A 151 -8.91 3.11 13.52
N ALA A 152 -8.72 3.06 12.20
CA ALA A 152 -8.59 1.84 11.39
C ALA A 152 -9.69 0.80 11.70
N PRO A 153 -10.98 1.12 11.50
CA PRO A 153 -12.04 0.13 11.60
C PRO A 153 -11.83 -0.98 10.58
N ASP A 154 -11.90 -2.24 11.01
CA ASP A 154 -11.58 -3.42 10.18
C ASP A 154 -12.53 -4.61 10.42
N GLY A 155 -13.56 -4.44 11.24
CA GLY A 155 -14.51 -5.49 11.55
C GLY A 155 -15.87 -4.92 11.92
N LEU A 156 -16.93 -5.52 11.38
CA LEU A 156 -18.31 -5.15 11.65
C LEU A 156 -19.14 -6.38 12.03
N ALA A 157 -20.10 -6.18 12.94
CA ALA A 157 -21.14 -7.15 13.25
C ALA A 157 -22.46 -6.45 13.53
N LEU A 158 -23.58 -7.08 13.17
CA LEU A 158 -24.93 -6.62 13.51
C LEU A 158 -25.58 -7.52 14.54
N SER A 159 -26.39 -6.94 15.43
CA SER A 159 -27.30 -7.72 16.26
C SER A 159 -28.35 -8.44 15.40
N ALA A 160 -28.90 -9.53 15.91
CA ALA A 160 -29.86 -10.38 15.17
C ALA A 160 -31.15 -9.64 14.74
N ASP A 161 -31.48 -8.53 15.39
CA ASP A 161 -32.61 -7.65 15.08
C ASP A 161 -32.22 -6.45 14.19
N ASP A 162 -31.00 -6.42 13.66
CA ASP A 162 -30.40 -5.33 12.87
C ASP A 162 -30.34 -3.95 13.57
N ARG A 163 -30.57 -3.89 14.89
CA ARG A 163 -30.61 -2.63 15.63
C ARG A 163 -29.22 -2.09 15.96
N LEU A 164 -28.33 -2.95 16.45
CA LEU A 164 -27.02 -2.57 16.94
C LEU A 164 -25.93 -2.98 15.97
N LEU A 165 -25.15 -2.00 15.49
CA LEU A 165 -23.92 -2.23 14.76
C LEU A 165 -22.73 -2.13 15.72
N TYR A 166 -21.90 -3.16 15.73
CA TYR A 166 -20.64 -3.22 16.44
C TYR A 166 -19.51 -2.95 15.45
N VAL A 167 -18.68 -1.95 15.74
CA VAL A 167 -17.55 -1.53 14.92
C VAL A 167 -16.27 -1.80 15.69
N ASN A 168 -15.42 -2.70 15.18
CA ASN A 168 -14.09 -2.94 15.73
C ASN A 168 -13.14 -1.83 15.25
N ALA A 169 -12.80 -0.89 16.12
CA ALA A 169 -11.84 0.16 15.85
C ALA A 169 -10.46 -0.24 16.38
N THR A 170 -9.75 -1.06 15.60
CA THR A 170 -8.57 -1.79 16.06
C THR A 170 -7.44 -0.91 16.60
N LEU A 171 -7.21 0.26 16.00
CA LEU A 171 -6.17 1.19 16.48
C LEU A 171 -6.67 2.17 17.55
N SER A 172 -7.97 2.21 17.81
CA SER A 172 -8.54 2.82 19.02
C SER A 172 -8.61 1.84 20.20
N ARG A 173 -8.35 0.54 19.97
CA ARG A 173 -8.46 -0.53 20.97
C ARG A 173 -9.86 -0.66 21.58
N GLU A 174 -10.89 -0.48 20.77
CA GLU A 174 -12.26 -0.51 21.27
C GLU A 174 -13.25 -1.04 20.21
N VAL A 175 -14.35 -1.60 20.70
CA VAL A 175 -15.56 -1.82 19.92
C VAL A 175 -16.53 -0.69 20.21
N ARG A 176 -16.91 0.06 19.18
CA ARG A 176 -17.96 1.08 19.28
C ARG A 176 -19.28 0.49 18.83
N VAL A 177 -20.34 0.72 19.59
CA VAL A 177 -21.68 0.18 19.34
C VAL A 177 -22.61 1.32 18.96
N TYR A 178 -23.33 1.20 17.87
CA TYR A 178 -24.26 2.21 17.35
C TYR A 178 -25.67 1.63 17.21
N ASP A 179 -26.70 2.42 17.54
CA ASP A 179 -28.06 2.12 17.09
C ASP A 179 -28.21 2.61 15.64
N VAL A 180 -28.48 1.70 14.71
CA VAL A 180 -28.53 1.97 13.26
C VAL A 180 -29.95 1.90 12.69
N THR A 181 -30.96 2.01 13.56
CA THR A 181 -32.37 2.01 13.12
C THR A 181 -32.81 3.32 12.47
N ASP A 182 -32.14 4.43 12.77
CA ASP A 182 -32.48 5.76 12.29
C ASP A 182 -31.25 6.58 11.89
N PHE A 183 -31.22 7.05 10.65
CA PHE A 183 -30.16 7.90 10.09
C PHE A 183 -30.66 9.33 9.77
N ARG A 184 -31.84 9.73 10.25
CA ARG A 184 -32.31 11.13 10.13
C ARG A 184 -31.41 12.12 10.86
N GLN A 185 -30.67 11.63 11.85
CA GLN A 185 -29.57 12.33 12.51
C GLN A 185 -28.32 11.45 12.43
N LEU A 186 -27.14 12.06 12.51
CA LEU A 186 -25.89 11.31 12.56
C LEU A 186 -25.85 10.47 13.85
N PRO A 187 -25.80 9.12 13.76
CA PRO A 187 -25.80 8.28 14.94
C PRO A 187 -24.51 8.46 15.75
N THR A 188 -24.64 8.41 17.08
CA THR A 188 -23.53 8.45 18.04
C THR A 188 -23.40 7.09 18.73
N PRO A 189 -22.22 6.73 19.26
CA PRO A 189 -22.06 5.43 19.89
C PRO A 189 -22.91 5.35 21.17
N VAL A 190 -23.71 4.29 21.28
CA VAL A 190 -24.50 3.96 22.47
C VAL A 190 -23.69 3.19 23.52
N ALA A 191 -22.56 2.61 23.10
CA ALA A 191 -21.56 2.04 23.99
C ALA A 191 -20.17 2.07 23.33
N VAL A 192 -19.13 2.10 24.16
CA VAL A 192 -17.73 1.95 23.78
C VAL A 192 -17.13 0.91 24.72
N ILE A 193 -16.58 -0.15 24.15
CA ILE A 193 -16.09 -1.32 24.88
C ILE A 193 -14.58 -1.43 24.64
N PRO A 194 -13.72 -1.23 25.64
CA PRO A 194 -12.28 -1.39 25.47
C PRO A 194 -11.93 -2.85 25.18
N LEU A 195 -10.93 -3.07 24.32
CA LEU A 195 -10.47 -4.39 23.90
C LEU A 195 -9.18 -4.84 24.60
N VAL A 196 -8.44 -3.90 25.17
CA VAL A 196 -7.20 -4.18 25.90
C VAL A 196 -7.23 -3.44 27.23
N ASP A 197 -6.70 -4.09 28.26
CA ASP A 197 -6.49 -3.45 29.56
C ASP A 197 -5.19 -2.62 29.57
N ASP A 198 -4.17 -3.10 28.84
CA ASP A 198 -2.85 -2.48 28.71
C ASP A 198 -2.50 -2.30 27.22
N GLU A 199 -2.04 -1.10 26.83
CA GLU A 199 -1.59 -0.87 25.45
C GLU A 199 -0.19 -1.50 25.25
N PRO A 200 -0.05 -2.45 24.28
CA PRO A 200 1.24 -3.08 24.03
C PRO A 200 2.25 -2.19 23.30
N LEU A 201 1.80 -1.16 22.58
CA LEU A 201 2.69 -0.25 21.87
C LEU A 201 3.11 0.95 22.74
N PRO A 202 4.36 1.42 22.62
CA PRO A 202 4.72 2.75 23.11
C PRO A 202 3.76 3.81 22.54
N ALA A 203 3.37 4.79 23.36
CA ALA A 203 2.35 5.78 23.00
C ALA A 203 2.66 6.52 21.68
N GLU A 204 3.92 6.86 21.46
CA GLU A 204 4.40 7.52 20.24
C GLU A 204 4.26 6.62 19.00
N VAL A 205 4.62 5.33 19.11
CA VAL A 205 4.46 4.33 18.04
C VAL A 205 2.98 4.10 17.73
N LEU A 206 2.11 4.01 18.74
CA LEU A 206 0.66 3.89 18.53
C LEU A 206 0.13 5.12 17.80
N ARG A 207 0.53 6.32 18.22
CA ARG A 207 0.11 7.57 17.58
C ARG A 207 0.54 7.63 16.11
N GLY A 208 1.79 7.26 15.83
CA GLY A 208 2.28 7.13 14.46
C GLY A 208 1.46 6.14 13.63
N LYS A 209 1.20 4.96 14.18
CA LYS A 209 0.40 3.94 13.51
C LYS A 209 -1.02 4.40 13.21
N GLN A 210 -1.63 5.15 14.13
CA GLN A 210 -2.94 5.77 13.94
C GLN A 210 -2.92 6.77 12.78
N LEU A 211 -1.97 7.72 12.78
CA LEU A 211 -1.81 8.73 11.71
C LEU A 211 -1.51 8.08 10.36
N PHE A 212 -0.66 7.04 10.33
CA PHE A 212 -0.30 6.31 9.12
C PHE A 212 -1.51 5.64 8.45
N ASN A 213 -2.53 5.29 9.24
CA ASN A 213 -3.77 4.69 8.77
C ASN A 213 -4.89 5.71 8.59
N ASP A 214 -4.64 7.01 8.75
CA ASP A 214 -5.70 8.01 8.85
C ASP A 214 -5.75 8.93 7.64
N SER A 215 -6.94 9.04 7.05
CA SER A 215 -7.26 10.07 6.06
C SER A 215 -8.33 11.03 6.59
N PHE A 216 -8.91 10.78 7.76
CA PHE A 216 -9.95 11.64 8.33
C PHE A 216 -9.41 12.99 8.81
N ASP A 217 -8.17 13.03 9.34
CA ASP A 217 -7.52 14.29 9.73
C ASP A 217 -7.14 15.13 8.50
N ARG A 218 -7.74 16.33 8.38
CA ARG A 218 -7.49 17.28 7.29
C ARG A 218 -6.02 17.75 7.21
N ARG A 219 -5.23 17.57 8.27
CA ARG A 219 -3.78 17.78 8.21
C ARG A 219 -3.08 16.74 7.35
N LEU A 220 -3.56 15.49 7.36
CA LEU A 220 -2.97 14.38 6.61
C LEU A 220 -3.49 14.29 5.18
N ALA A 221 -4.80 14.52 4.97
CA ALA A 221 -5.41 14.36 3.66
C ALA A 221 -6.48 15.44 3.40
N GLY A 222 -6.50 15.94 2.17
CA GLY A 222 -7.43 16.97 1.72
C GLY A 222 -8.88 16.56 1.94
N ASP A 223 -9.35 15.49 1.30
CA ASP A 223 -10.75 15.05 1.32
C ASP A 223 -10.96 13.60 1.77
N GLY A 224 -10.06 13.06 2.59
CA GLY A 224 -10.27 11.72 3.17
C GLY A 224 -10.00 10.53 2.24
N TYR A 225 -9.44 10.78 1.06
CA TYR A 225 -9.10 9.72 0.09
C TYR A 225 -7.87 8.92 0.47
N LEU A 226 -6.77 9.59 0.82
CA LEU A 226 -5.45 8.96 0.86
C LEU A 226 -4.89 8.90 2.28
N ALA A 227 -4.32 7.75 2.64
CA ALA A 227 -3.55 7.51 3.84
C ALA A 227 -2.35 6.65 3.45
N CYS A 228 -1.25 6.71 4.20
CA CYS A 228 -0.03 5.94 3.91
C CYS A 228 -0.35 4.43 3.79
N ALA A 229 -1.21 3.93 4.67
CA ALA A 229 -1.66 2.53 4.68
C ALA A 229 -2.46 2.08 3.44
N HIS A 230 -2.90 2.99 2.57
CA HIS A 230 -3.59 2.61 1.33
C HIS A 230 -2.62 2.07 0.26
N CYS A 231 -1.34 2.47 0.29
CA CYS A 231 -0.28 1.85 -0.53
C CYS A 231 0.61 0.93 0.32
N HIS A 232 0.74 1.23 1.62
CA HIS A 232 1.62 0.51 2.55
C HIS A 232 0.85 -0.22 3.67
N LEU A 233 -0.16 -1.02 3.33
CA LEU A 233 -1.06 -1.63 4.33
C LEU A 233 -0.26 -2.47 5.35
N ASP A 234 -0.43 -2.16 6.63
CA ASP A 234 0.32 -2.75 7.76
C ASP A 234 1.86 -2.66 7.62
N GLY A 235 2.35 -1.68 6.85
CA GLY A 235 3.77 -1.46 6.58
C GLY A 235 4.30 -2.18 5.34
N ASP A 236 3.48 -2.98 4.66
CA ASP A 236 3.89 -3.74 3.47
C ASP A 236 3.41 -3.08 2.18
N GLY A 237 4.10 -3.28 1.06
CA GLY A 237 3.73 -2.67 -0.22
C GLY A 237 2.49 -3.29 -0.88
N ASP A 238 1.78 -2.50 -1.68
CA ASP A 238 0.62 -2.93 -2.49
C ASP A 238 0.98 -3.79 -3.71
N ARG A 239 2.27 -3.81 -4.10
CA ARG A 239 2.83 -4.48 -5.29
C ARG A 239 2.31 -3.94 -6.61
N LEU A 240 1.92 -2.67 -6.61
CA LEU A 240 1.49 -1.95 -7.79
C LEU A 240 2.54 -0.92 -8.21
N VAL A 241 2.46 -0.56 -9.49
CA VAL A 241 3.26 0.53 -10.07
C VAL A 241 2.34 1.72 -10.26
N TRP A 242 2.76 2.86 -9.71
CA TRP A 242 2.05 4.12 -9.79
C TRP A 242 2.80 5.08 -10.72
N ASP A 243 2.07 5.92 -11.45
CA ASP A 243 2.67 6.94 -12.30
C ASP A 243 2.68 8.30 -11.59
N PHE A 244 3.82 8.66 -11.02
CA PHE A 244 4.03 9.93 -10.34
C PHE A 244 4.78 10.93 -11.21
N THR A 245 4.60 10.88 -12.53
CA THR A 245 5.25 11.81 -13.48
C THR A 245 4.83 13.27 -13.25
N ASP A 246 3.58 13.51 -12.86
CA ASP A 246 3.06 14.82 -12.44
C ASP A 246 3.84 15.41 -11.25
N ARG A 247 4.38 14.52 -10.42
CA ARG A 247 5.17 14.80 -9.20
C ARG A 247 6.67 14.85 -9.46
N GLY A 248 7.08 14.62 -10.70
CA GLY A 248 8.48 14.51 -11.09
C GLY A 248 9.14 13.19 -10.75
N GLU A 249 8.48 12.22 -10.11
CA GLU A 249 9.08 10.92 -9.79
C GLU A 249 8.92 9.91 -10.95
N GLY A 250 7.82 9.95 -11.70
CA GLY A 250 7.57 8.96 -12.77
C GLY A 250 7.03 7.63 -12.26
N LEU A 251 7.22 6.55 -13.02
CA LEU A 251 6.75 5.22 -12.64
C LEU A 251 7.48 4.72 -11.39
N ARG A 252 6.71 4.36 -10.35
CA ARG A 252 7.20 3.90 -9.06
C ARG A 252 6.44 2.68 -8.57
N ASN A 253 7.16 1.57 -8.42
CA ASN A 253 6.73 0.38 -7.71
C ASN A 253 6.78 0.65 -6.20
N THR A 254 5.71 0.32 -5.48
CA THR A 254 5.62 0.57 -4.04
C THR A 254 6.59 -0.29 -3.24
N ILE A 255 7.47 0.36 -2.45
CA ILE A 255 8.46 -0.31 -1.60
C ILE A 255 7.79 -0.83 -0.32
N SER A 256 8.12 -2.06 0.11
CA SER A 256 7.71 -2.55 1.44
C SER A 256 8.54 -1.87 2.54
N LEU A 257 7.88 -1.40 3.60
CA LEU A 257 8.51 -0.77 4.75
C LEU A 257 8.89 -1.79 5.84
N LEU A 258 8.45 -3.04 5.70
CA LEU A 258 8.77 -4.11 6.63
C LEU A 258 10.27 -4.41 6.64
N GLY A 259 10.86 -4.50 7.83
CA GLY A 259 12.29 -4.75 8.01
C GLY A 259 13.19 -3.58 7.60
N ARG A 260 12.65 -2.38 7.34
CA ARG A 260 13.44 -1.20 6.93
C ARG A 260 13.81 -0.29 8.09
N ALA A 261 13.07 -0.39 9.20
CA ALA A 261 13.31 0.37 10.43
C ALA A 261 13.53 1.87 10.18
N GLY A 262 12.62 2.50 9.42
CA GLY A 262 12.76 3.88 8.99
C GLY A 262 13.85 4.04 7.94
N THR A 263 14.96 4.66 8.32
CA THR A 263 16.10 4.98 7.45
C THR A 263 17.33 4.11 7.74
N ALA A 264 17.16 3.00 8.47
CA ALA A 264 18.28 2.12 8.81
C ALA A 264 18.96 1.49 7.59
N HIS A 265 18.26 1.44 6.45
CA HIS A 265 18.77 0.92 5.18
C HIS A 265 19.13 2.03 4.17
N GLY A 266 19.21 3.28 4.62
CA GLY A 266 19.63 4.42 3.81
C GLY A 266 18.52 5.42 3.55
N LEU A 267 18.62 6.08 2.40
CA LEU A 267 17.71 7.14 1.97
C LEU A 267 16.34 6.57 1.55
N LEU A 268 15.33 7.43 1.52
CA LEU A 268 13.96 7.06 1.18
C LEU A 268 13.63 7.42 -0.27
N HIS A 269 12.64 6.71 -0.81
CA HIS A 269 12.28 6.66 -2.23
C HIS A 269 13.36 6.08 -3.15
N TRP A 270 12.92 5.60 -4.31
CA TRP A 270 13.81 5.11 -5.37
C TRP A 270 14.80 6.17 -5.88
N SER A 271 14.44 7.46 -5.77
CA SER A 271 15.27 8.58 -6.19
C SER A 271 16.20 9.11 -5.09
N ALA A 272 16.20 8.50 -3.89
CA ALA A 272 16.94 8.98 -2.71
C ALA A 272 16.79 10.50 -2.51
N ASN A 273 15.53 10.94 -2.47
CA ASN A 273 15.20 12.35 -2.37
C ASN A 273 14.94 12.79 -0.92
N PHE A 274 14.78 11.85 0.03
CA PHE A 274 14.50 12.08 1.45
C PHE A 274 15.49 11.32 2.35
N ASP A 275 15.93 11.94 3.43
CA ASP A 275 16.88 11.38 4.41
C ASP A 275 16.25 11.12 5.79
N GLU A 276 14.99 11.52 5.98
CA GLU A 276 14.20 11.24 7.18
C GLU A 276 12.73 10.96 6.84
N VAL A 277 12.04 10.20 7.68
CA VAL A 277 10.60 9.91 7.47
C VAL A 277 9.76 11.19 7.58
N GLN A 278 10.24 12.17 8.32
CA GLN A 278 9.59 13.47 8.48
C GLN A 278 9.52 14.26 7.16
N ASP A 279 10.36 13.95 6.16
CA ASP A 279 10.26 14.59 4.85
C ASP A 279 8.94 14.32 4.12
N PHE A 280 8.22 13.25 4.50
CA PHE A 280 6.88 12.99 3.97
C PHE A 280 5.85 14.07 4.32
N GLU A 281 6.18 15.07 5.14
CA GLU A 281 5.42 16.33 5.25
C GLU A 281 5.20 16.96 3.86
N HIS A 282 6.15 16.83 2.93
CA HIS A 282 6.01 17.27 1.54
C HIS A 282 4.87 16.56 0.82
N ASP A 283 4.78 15.23 0.94
CA ASP A 283 3.74 14.43 0.30
C ASP A 283 2.38 14.61 0.96
N ILE A 284 2.36 14.78 2.29
CA ILE A 284 1.15 15.12 3.04
C ILE A 284 0.55 16.43 2.51
N ARG A 285 1.35 17.49 2.40
CA ARG A 285 0.89 18.81 1.95
C ARG A 285 0.56 18.85 0.45
N GLY A 286 1.43 18.25 -0.37
CA GLY A 286 1.30 18.27 -1.81
C GLY A 286 0.30 17.23 -2.30
N HIS A 287 0.70 15.97 -2.26
CA HIS A 287 0.03 14.89 -2.97
C HIS A 287 -1.22 14.37 -2.28
N PHE A 288 -1.25 14.39 -0.95
CA PHE A 288 -2.44 14.00 -0.19
C PHE A 288 -3.41 15.19 -0.05
N GLY A 289 -2.95 16.40 -0.35
CA GLY A 289 -3.73 17.66 -0.24
C GLY A 289 -4.02 18.07 1.20
N GLY A 290 -3.29 17.53 2.17
CA GLY A 290 -3.44 17.85 3.59
C GLY A 290 -2.87 19.22 3.96
N LEU A 291 -3.22 19.71 5.14
CA LEU A 291 -2.67 20.96 5.69
C LEU A 291 -1.26 20.81 6.28
N GLY A 292 -0.75 19.58 6.42
CA GLY A 292 0.54 19.27 7.05
C GLY A 292 0.46 19.11 8.57
N LEU A 293 1.39 18.32 9.11
CA LEU A 293 1.52 18.05 10.55
C LEU A 293 2.45 19.05 11.26
N MET A 294 3.26 19.80 10.52
CA MET A 294 4.09 20.88 11.04
C MET A 294 3.37 22.23 10.93
N SER A 295 3.86 23.24 11.66
CA SER A 295 3.40 24.62 11.41
C SER A 295 3.99 25.15 10.10
N GLU A 296 3.28 26.09 9.45
CA GLU A 296 3.77 26.77 8.25
C GLU A 296 5.15 27.42 8.47
N ASP A 297 5.37 28.05 9.62
CA ASP A 297 6.65 28.71 9.94
C ASP A 297 7.81 27.72 10.08
N ALA A 298 7.56 26.53 10.64
CA ALA A 298 8.57 25.48 10.76
C ALA A 298 8.85 24.84 9.39
N PHE A 299 7.78 24.57 8.62
CA PHE A 299 7.92 24.03 7.27
C PHE A 299 8.71 24.97 6.37
N ALA A 300 8.41 26.27 6.36
CA ALA A 300 9.14 27.27 5.58
C ALA A 300 10.65 27.39 5.91
N GLN A 301 11.08 26.87 7.07
CA GLN A 301 12.50 26.85 7.47
C GLN A 301 13.21 25.53 7.11
N ALA A 302 12.45 24.49 6.74
CA ALA A 302 12.94 23.14 6.50
C ALA A 302 12.31 22.50 5.24
N ASP A 303 11.81 23.30 4.29
CA ASP A 303 11.09 22.84 3.08
C ASP A 303 12.01 22.33 1.97
N THR A 304 13.32 22.26 2.23
CA THR A 304 14.30 21.75 1.28
C THR A 304 14.59 20.28 1.62
N PRO A 305 14.24 19.31 0.76
CA PRO A 305 14.62 17.92 0.94
C PRO A 305 16.15 17.74 1.06
N LEU A 306 16.61 16.81 1.90
CA LEU A 306 18.03 16.66 2.28
C LEU A 306 18.65 17.92 2.91
N GLY A 307 17.79 18.81 3.42
CA GLY A 307 18.16 20.09 4.02
C GLY A 307 18.19 20.05 5.55
N PRO A 308 17.80 21.14 6.23
CA PRO A 308 17.65 21.14 7.67
C PRO A 308 16.65 20.06 8.14
N PRO A 309 16.95 19.34 9.25
CA PRO A 309 16.09 18.26 9.71
C PRO A 309 14.75 18.79 10.23
N LYS A 310 13.69 18.04 9.94
CA LYS A 310 12.32 18.21 10.44
C LYS A 310 12.07 17.41 11.70
N ALA A 311 12.91 16.41 12.01
CA ALA A 311 12.88 15.71 13.29
C ALA A 311 12.83 16.68 14.48
N GLY A 312 11.88 16.48 15.39
CA GLY A 312 11.67 17.33 16.56
C GLY A 312 10.83 18.59 16.32
N LEU A 313 10.41 18.88 15.08
CA LEU A 313 9.60 20.06 14.76
C LEU A 313 8.09 19.81 14.90
N SER A 314 7.65 18.55 14.88
CA SER A 314 6.25 18.17 15.14
C SER A 314 6.15 16.79 15.78
N ALA A 315 5.49 16.73 16.94
CA ALA A 315 5.29 15.47 17.66
C ALA A 315 4.49 14.43 16.87
N ASP A 316 3.55 14.85 16.02
CA ASP A 316 2.77 13.91 15.18
C ASP A 316 3.62 13.38 14.01
N LEU A 317 4.53 14.20 13.47
CA LEU A 317 5.44 13.78 12.41
C LEU A 317 6.56 12.88 12.95
N ASP A 318 7.07 13.17 14.14
CA ASP A 318 7.98 12.29 14.88
C ASP A 318 7.31 10.97 15.27
N ALA A 319 6.02 11.00 15.61
CA ALA A 319 5.25 9.78 15.85
C ALA A 319 5.15 8.90 14.58
N LEU A 320 4.90 9.49 13.40
CA LEU A 320 4.96 8.75 12.13
C LEU A 320 6.34 8.12 11.92
N ALA A 321 7.42 8.88 12.13
CA ALA A 321 8.78 8.38 12.04
C ALA A 321 9.04 7.24 13.04
N ALA A 322 8.55 7.35 14.28
CA ALA A 322 8.68 6.30 15.28
C ALA A 322 7.93 5.02 14.89
N TYR A 323 6.74 5.13 14.28
CA TYR A 323 6.02 3.97 13.76
C TYR A 323 6.77 3.29 12.61
N VAL A 324 7.19 4.04 11.59
CA VAL A 324 7.96 3.47 10.46
C VAL A 324 9.30 2.90 10.95
N GLY A 325 9.94 3.58 11.91
CA GLY A 325 11.15 3.12 12.60
C GLY A 325 10.96 1.81 13.37
N SER A 326 9.75 1.54 13.86
CA SER A 326 9.42 0.31 14.59
C SER A 326 9.26 -0.93 13.69
N LEU A 327 9.21 -0.76 12.36
CA LEU A 327 9.07 -1.85 11.39
C LEU A 327 10.42 -2.56 11.16
N THR A 328 10.94 -3.21 12.20
CA THR A 328 12.24 -3.92 12.18
C THR A 328 12.14 -5.36 11.68
N ASP A 329 10.95 -5.93 11.70
CA ASP A 329 10.75 -7.35 11.37
C ASP A 329 10.46 -7.55 9.89
N GLU A 330 11.31 -8.36 9.24
CA GLU A 330 11.12 -8.75 7.85
C GLU A 330 10.46 -10.14 7.71
N PRO A 331 9.49 -10.30 6.79
CA PRO A 331 8.90 -11.59 6.50
C PRO A 331 9.95 -12.67 6.20
N ARG A 332 9.77 -13.85 6.80
CA ARG A 332 10.69 -14.98 6.61
C ARG A 332 10.65 -15.49 5.19
N SER A 333 11.83 -15.59 4.56
CA SER A 333 11.90 -16.20 3.24
C SER A 333 11.48 -17.67 3.30
N PRO A 334 10.58 -18.11 2.40
CA PRO A 334 10.29 -19.53 2.23
C PRO A 334 11.42 -20.25 1.47
N HIS A 335 12.39 -19.52 0.90
CA HIS A 335 13.51 -20.09 0.16
C HIS A 335 14.66 -20.44 1.11
N LEU A 336 15.05 -21.71 1.11
CA LEU A 336 16.08 -22.23 2.01
C LEU A 336 17.49 -21.86 1.53
N ARG A 337 18.39 -21.58 2.49
CA ARG A 337 19.84 -21.48 2.26
C ARG A 337 20.45 -22.88 2.10
N GLY A 338 20.20 -23.50 0.95
CA GLY A 338 20.76 -24.80 0.56
C GLY A 338 21.98 -24.66 -0.36
N ALA A 339 22.43 -25.78 -0.91
CA ALA A 339 23.60 -25.85 -1.79
C ALA A 339 23.53 -24.89 -2.99
N ASP A 340 22.34 -24.70 -3.58
CA ASP A 340 22.18 -23.76 -4.70
C ASP A 340 22.32 -22.29 -4.25
N ALA A 341 21.81 -21.92 -3.08
CA ALA A 341 21.98 -20.59 -2.52
C ALA A 341 23.44 -20.32 -2.12
N GLU A 342 24.14 -21.33 -1.60
CA GLU A 342 25.57 -21.23 -1.30
C GLU A 342 26.41 -21.04 -2.57
N ALA A 343 26.11 -21.78 -3.65
CA ALA A 343 26.75 -21.58 -4.95
C ALA A 343 26.39 -20.20 -5.55
N GLY A 344 25.13 -19.79 -5.41
CA GLY A 344 24.62 -18.49 -5.85
C GLY A 344 25.32 -17.31 -5.20
N ARG A 345 25.71 -17.43 -3.92
CA ARG A 345 26.50 -16.40 -3.23
C ARG A 345 27.85 -16.15 -3.91
N ALA A 346 28.54 -17.21 -4.32
CA ALA A 346 29.82 -17.04 -5.03
C ALA A 346 29.62 -16.39 -6.42
N ILE A 347 28.50 -16.70 -7.08
CA ILE A 347 28.13 -16.09 -8.37
C ILE A 347 27.80 -14.61 -8.18
N PHE A 348 27.09 -14.25 -7.11
CA PHE A 348 26.75 -12.87 -6.77
C PHE A 348 27.99 -11.96 -6.70
N GLU A 349 29.04 -12.41 -6.00
CA GLU A 349 30.32 -11.70 -5.91
C GLU A 349 31.06 -11.67 -7.28
N GLN A 350 31.07 -12.78 -8.02
CA GLN A 350 31.73 -12.84 -9.34
C GLN A 350 31.05 -11.96 -10.40
N ALA A 351 29.72 -11.84 -10.31
CA ALA A 351 28.92 -10.97 -11.17
C ALA A 351 29.05 -9.49 -10.80
N GLY A 352 29.71 -9.15 -9.68
CA GLY A 352 29.91 -7.79 -9.20
C GLY A 352 28.68 -7.18 -8.53
N CYS A 353 27.71 -8.00 -8.09
CA CYS A 353 26.51 -7.49 -7.43
C CYS A 353 26.85 -6.81 -6.09
N ASP A 354 27.91 -7.26 -5.41
CA ASP A 354 28.46 -6.72 -4.17
C ASP A 354 29.20 -5.39 -4.34
N GLU A 355 29.33 -4.86 -5.55
CA GLU A 355 29.87 -3.51 -5.76
C GLU A 355 28.91 -2.45 -5.17
N CYS A 356 27.59 -2.68 -5.29
CA CYS A 356 26.52 -1.82 -4.76
C CYS A 356 25.74 -2.51 -3.62
N HIS A 357 25.36 -3.79 -3.78
CA HIS A 357 24.61 -4.53 -2.76
C HIS A 357 25.53 -5.18 -1.73
N ARG A 358 26.11 -4.34 -0.87
CA ARG A 358 27.17 -4.73 0.06
C ARG A 358 26.84 -4.49 1.52
N GLY A 359 27.72 -4.98 2.38
CA GLY A 359 27.60 -4.81 3.83
C GLY A 359 26.44 -5.62 4.43
N PRO A 360 26.14 -5.40 5.71
CA PRO A 360 25.14 -6.19 6.43
C PRO A 360 23.71 -5.95 5.93
N THR A 361 23.42 -4.80 5.34
CA THR A 361 22.10 -4.43 4.80
C THR A 361 21.97 -4.70 3.30
N LEU A 362 23.03 -5.14 2.62
CA LEU A 362 23.07 -5.42 1.17
C LEU A 362 22.61 -4.23 0.31
N THR A 363 23.10 -3.05 0.67
CA THR A 363 22.89 -1.78 -0.03
C THR A 363 24.04 -0.83 0.32
N ASP A 364 24.40 0.05 -0.61
CA ASP A 364 25.29 1.18 -0.40
C ASP A 364 24.57 2.52 -0.31
N SER A 365 23.23 2.50 -0.17
CA SER A 365 22.39 3.70 0.00
C SER A 365 22.93 4.59 1.10
N GLY A 366 23.03 5.89 0.79
CA GLY A 366 23.59 6.89 1.67
C GLY A 366 24.11 8.10 0.91
N LEU A 367 24.84 8.97 1.62
CA LEU A 367 25.48 10.16 1.07
C LEU A 367 26.97 9.90 0.84
N ASP A 368 27.50 10.43 -0.26
CA ASP A 368 28.93 10.45 -0.57
C ASP A 368 29.69 11.50 0.26
N ALA A 369 30.99 11.65 0.00
CA ALA A 369 31.85 12.57 0.74
C ALA A 369 31.49 14.05 0.53
N GLU A 370 30.81 14.35 -0.57
CA GLU A 370 30.31 15.67 -0.94
C GLU A 370 28.88 15.93 -0.43
N GLY A 371 28.26 14.94 0.21
CA GLY A 371 26.90 15.02 0.74
C GLY A 371 25.82 14.79 -0.32
N ALA A 372 26.16 14.25 -1.49
CA ALA A 372 25.19 13.86 -2.52
C ALA A 372 24.81 12.38 -2.38
N PRO A 373 23.56 11.99 -2.69
CA PRO A 373 23.18 10.58 -2.67
C PRO A 373 23.99 9.72 -3.63
N VAL A 374 24.33 8.52 -3.18
CA VAL A 374 24.92 7.48 -4.03
C VAL A 374 23.82 6.92 -4.92
N LEU A 375 23.94 7.14 -6.24
CA LEU A 375 22.96 6.71 -7.24
C LEU A 375 23.64 5.89 -8.34
N HIS A 376 22.96 4.85 -8.81
CA HIS A 376 23.45 3.97 -9.86
C HIS A 376 22.47 3.90 -11.03
N ASP A 377 22.97 4.10 -12.25
CA ASP A 377 22.22 3.77 -13.47
C ASP A 377 22.60 2.36 -13.92
N VAL A 378 21.71 1.42 -13.61
CA VAL A 378 21.84 -0.01 -13.95
C VAL A 378 21.21 -0.34 -15.31
N GLY A 379 20.94 0.67 -16.15
CA GLY A 379 20.37 0.48 -17.49
C GLY A 379 18.85 0.32 -17.53
N THR A 380 18.17 0.54 -16.41
CA THR A 380 16.71 0.44 -16.29
C THR A 380 16.00 1.80 -16.41
N LEU A 381 16.75 2.91 -16.44
CA LEU A 381 16.17 4.23 -16.65
C LEU A 381 15.60 4.35 -18.07
N GLY A 382 14.42 4.94 -18.17
CA GLY A 382 13.72 5.17 -19.42
C GLY A 382 12.83 6.41 -19.39
N PRO A 383 12.07 6.68 -20.47
CA PRO A 383 11.24 7.88 -20.59
C PRO A 383 10.21 8.06 -19.45
N GLY A 384 9.77 6.97 -18.82
CA GLY A 384 8.84 6.98 -17.69
C GLY A 384 9.50 7.03 -16.31
N SER A 385 10.83 7.09 -16.21
CA SER A 385 11.53 7.05 -14.92
C SER A 385 11.50 8.38 -14.15
N GLY A 386 11.05 9.46 -14.80
CA GLY A 386 10.86 10.76 -14.18
C GLY A 386 12.18 11.53 -13.97
N GLN A 387 12.19 12.29 -12.88
CA GLN A 387 13.21 13.25 -12.47
C GLN A 387 13.56 13.01 -11.00
N ARG A 388 14.46 13.84 -10.46
CA ARG A 388 14.80 13.90 -9.05
C ARG A 388 14.89 15.35 -8.62
N LEU A 389 14.02 15.80 -7.72
CA LEU A 389 14.01 17.17 -7.20
C LEU A 389 14.04 18.25 -8.32
N GLY A 390 13.31 18.03 -9.41
CA GLY A 390 13.26 18.92 -10.58
C GLY A 390 14.49 18.90 -11.49
N ALA A 391 15.45 18.00 -11.24
CA ALA A 391 16.62 17.75 -12.08
C ALA A 391 16.54 16.40 -12.79
N PRO A 392 17.32 16.16 -13.86
CA PRO A 392 17.39 14.85 -14.50
C PRO A 392 17.72 13.74 -13.51
N LEU A 393 17.02 12.61 -13.60
CA LEU A 393 17.34 11.41 -12.84
C LEU A 393 18.54 10.73 -13.50
N ILE A 394 19.67 10.68 -12.79
CA ILE A 394 20.96 10.15 -13.30
C ILE A 394 21.24 8.71 -12.86
N GLY A 395 20.42 8.17 -11.96
CA GLY A 395 20.55 6.86 -11.33
C GLY A 395 19.49 6.70 -10.26
N LEU A 396 19.42 5.52 -9.66
CA LEU A 396 18.50 5.18 -8.57
C LEU A 396 19.30 4.82 -7.32
N ASP A 397 18.64 4.97 -6.17
CA ASP A 397 19.16 4.44 -4.91
C ASP A 397 19.21 2.91 -4.95
N THR A 398 20.23 2.32 -4.35
CA THR A 398 20.37 0.86 -4.27
C THR A 398 19.42 0.32 -3.19
N PRO A 399 18.32 -0.38 -3.52
CA PRO A 399 17.50 -0.98 -2.48
C PRO A 399 18.28 -2.10 -1.77
N THR A 400 18.02 -2.29 -0.48
CA THR A 400 18.42 -3.51 0.23
C THR A 400 17.89 -4.76 -0.49
N LEU A 401 18.69 -5.84 -0.51
CA LEU A 401 18.24 -7.14 -1.02
C LEU A 401 17.54 -8.01 0.03
N HIS A 402 17.53 -7.59 1.29
CA HIS A 402 16.76 -8.29 2.32
C HIS A 402 15.26 -8.23 1.97
N GLY A 403 14.60 -9.38 2.02
CA GLY A 403 13.16 -9.51 1.76
C GLY A 403 12.78 -9.44 0.29
N LEU A 404 13.75 -9.46 -0.63
CA LEU A 404 13.53 -9.40 -2.09
C LEU A 404 12.51 -10.44 -2.57
N TRP A 405 12.48 -11.62 -1.96
CA TRP A 405 11.54 -12.69 -2.31
C TRP A 405 10.06 -12.27 -2.25
N HIS A 406 9.75 -11.24 -1.47
CA HIS A 406 8.40 -10.76 -1.21
C HIS A 406 8.05 -9.46 -1.99
N SER A 407 8.96 -8.94 -2.82
CA SER A 407 8.84 -7.58 -3.36
C SER A 407 8.39 -7.47 -4.81
N ALA A 408 8.07 -8.58 -5.49
CA ALA A 408 7.63 -8.54 -6.89
C ALA A 408 6.36 -7.68 -7.08
N PRO A 409 6.22 -6.95 -8.21
CA PRO A 409 7.16 -6.88 -9.34
C PRO A 409 8.47 -6.16 -8.95
N TYR A 410 9.54 -6.35 -9.71
CA TYR A 410 10.87 -5.83 -9.40
C TYR A 410 11.20 -4.58 -10.22
N LEU A 411 12.25 -3.87 -9.77
CA LEU A 411 12.73 -2.58 -10.27
C LEU A 411 11.84 -1.41 -9.87
N HIS A 412 12.37 -0.19 -10.03
CA HIS A 412 11.71 1.05 -9.65
C HIS A 412 10.41 1.28 -10.39
N ASP A 413 10.27 0.79 -11.62
CA ASP A 413 9.09 0.94 -12.47
C ASP A 413 8.25 -0.35 -12.58
N GLY A 414 8.61 -1.40 -11.82
CA GLY A 414 7.95 -2.70 -11.85
C GLY A 414 8.06 -3.44 -13.20
N SER A 415 8.98 -3.06 -14.08
CA SER A 415 9.10 -3.62 -15.44
C SER A 415 9.56 -5.07 -15.52
N ALA A 416 9.93 -5.68 -14.38
CA ALA A 416 10.31 -7.08 -14.26
C ALA A 416 9.35 -7.86 -13.33
N ALA A 417 8.53 -8.74 -13.90
CA ALA A 417 7.59 -9.56 -13.11
C ALA A 417 8.28 -10.68 -12.30
N THR A 418 9.49 -11.08 -12.69
CA THR A 418 10.26 -12.16 -12.06
C THR A 418 11.70 -11.72 -11.84
N LEU A 419 12.39 -12.37 -10.89
CA LEU A 419 13.81 -12.10 -10.66
C LEU A 419 14.66 -12.50 -11.88
N ARG A 420 14.28 -13.59 -12.56
CA ARG A 420 14.87 -13.96 -13.85
C ARG A 420 14.81 -12.83 -14.88
N ALA A 421 13.68 -12.12 -14.97
CA ALA A 421 13.55 -10.99 -15.89
C ALA A 421 14.48 -9.82 -15.50
N VAL A 422 14.77 -9.61 -14.21
CA VAL A 422 15.80 -8.64 -13.78
C VAL A 422 17.17 -9.06 -14.29
N LEU A 423 17.54 -10.33 -14.09
CA LEU A 423 18.88 -10.84 -14.39
C LEU A 423 19.16 -11.03 -15.89
N VAL A 424 18.12 -11.08 -16.74
CA VAL A 424 18.28 -11.38 -18.17
C VAL A 424 17.62 -10.30 -19.03
N ASP A 425 16.28 -10.20 -18.96
CA ASP A 425 15.52 -9.37 -19.91
C ASP A 425 15.70 -7.86 -19.68
N ARG A 426 15.93 -7.45 -18.43
CA ARG A 426 16.16 -6.06 -18.01
C ARG A 426 17.62 -5.74 -17.72
N ASN A 427 18.54 -6.63 -18.14
CA ASN A 427 19.98 -6.43 -18.03
C ASN A 427 20.73 -6.77 -19.33
N PRO A 428 20.32 -6.25 -20.51
CA PRO A 428 20.91 -6.65 -21.80
C PRO A 428 22.39 -6.25 -21.97
N ASP A 429 22.84 -5.23 -21.24
CA ASP A 429 24.19 -4.66 -21.34
C ASP A 429 25.05 -4.96 -20.09
N ASP A 430 24.64 -5.91 -19.22
CA ASP A 430 25.33 -6.28 -17.99
C ASP A 430 25.64 -5.10 -17.04
N ARG A 431 24.77 -4.08 -17.04
CA ARG A 431 24.87 -2.89 -16.16
C ARG A 431 24.33 -3.15 -14.75
N HIS A 432 23.52 -4.18 -14.57
CA HIS A 432 22.96 -4.62 -13.28
C HIS A 432 23.64 -5.94 -12.81
N GLY A 433 24.97 -5.96 -12.89
CA GLY A 433 25.78 -7.16 -12.70
C GLY A 433 26.05 -7.91 -14.02
N ARG A 434 27.15 -8.67 -14.06
CA ARG A 434 27.59 -9.42 -15.24
C ARG A 434 26.91 -10.79 -15.29
N THR A 435 25.73 -10.87 -15.91
CA THR A 435 24.88 -12.06 -15.94
C THR A 435 24.73 -12.69 -17.32
N GLY A 436 25.08 -11.97 -18.40
CA GLY A 436 24.90 -12.43 -19.78
C GLY A 436 25.62 -13.73 -20.15
N ASP A 437 26.73 -14.04 -19.48
CA ASP A 437 27.51 -15.27 -19.69
C ASP A 437 27.13 -16.41 -18.72
N LEU A 438 26.19 -16.20 -17.80
CA LEU A 438 25.79 -17.22 -16.83
C LEU A 438 24.92 -18.30 -17.50
N THR A 439 25.22 -19.56 -17.16
CA THR A 439 24.36 -20.68 -17.55
C THR A 439 23.02 -20.65 -16.81
N GLU A 440 22.01 -21.35 -17.35
CA GLU A 440 20.71 -21.53 -16.69
C GLU A 440 20.81 -22.05 -15.24
N ALA A 441 21.77 -22.94 -14.98
CA ALA A 441 22.02 -23.45 -13.63
C ALA A 441 22.58 -22.36 -12.71
N GLN A 442 23.54 -21.56 -13.20
CA GLN A 442 24.11 -20.45 -12.43
C GLN A 442 23.09 -19.34 -12.15
N LEU A 443 22.22 -19.02 -13.12
CA LEU A 443 21.11 -18.09 -12.91
C LEU A 443 20.15 -18.61 -11.84
N GLY A 444 19.79 -19.90 -11.88
CA GLY A 444 18.96 -20.51 -10.85
C GLY A 444 19.59 -20.49 -9.45
N GLN A 445 20.91 -20.67 -9.37
CA GLN A 445 21.67 -20.58 -8.12
C GLN A 445 21.70 -19.15 -7.58
N LEU A 446 21.97 -18.16 -8.45
CA LEU A 446 21.95 -16.74 -8.09
C LEU A 446 20.55 -16.33 -7.60
N GLU A 447 19.48 -16.75 -8.27
CA GLU A 447 18.11 -16.53 -7.81
C GLU A 447 17.85 -17.18 -6.45
N ALA A 448 18.28 -18.42 -6.25
CA ALA A 448 18.11 -19.12 -4.97
C ALA A 448 18.81 -18.38 -3.83
N TYR A 449 20.01 -17.83 -4.06
CA TYR A 449 20.70 -16.99 -3.10
C TYR A 449 19.92 -15.72 -2.81
N LEU A 450 19.60 -14.94 -3.84
CA LEU A 450 18.89 -13.66 -3.72
C LEU A 450 17.54 -13.78 -3.00
N LEU A 451 16.76 -14.82 -3.31
CA LEU A 451 15.48 -15.08 -2.66
C LEU A 451 15.62 -15.56 -1.21
N SER A 452 16.79 -16.08 -0.81
CA SER A 452 17.06 -16.54 0.56
C SER A 452 17.50 -15.42 1.53
N LEU A 453 17.70 -14.20 1.01
CA LEU A 453 18.11 -13.03 1.79
C LEU A 453 16.90 -12.44 2.52
N ASP A 454 16.90 -12.54 3.85
CA ASP A 454 15.75 -12.16 4.69
C ASP A 454 16.18 -11.50 6.01
N GLY A 455 17.34 -10.82 6.01
CA GLY A 455 17.86 -10.03 7.12
C GLY A 455 18.35 -10.82 8.33
N ARG A 456 18.26 -12.15 8.31
CA ARG A 456 18.67 -13.05 9.41
C ARG A 456 19.95 -13.79 9.08
N ASP A 457 20.75 -14.10 10.11
CA ASP A 457 21.95 -14.95 9.99
C ASP A 457 21.61 -16.45 9.82
#